data_AF-A0A8S1PGE1-F1
#
_entry.id   AF-A0A8S1PGE1-F1
#
_cell.length_a   1.000
_cell.length_b   1.000
_cell.length_c   1.000
_cell.angle_alpha   90.00
_cell.angle_beta   90.00
_cell.angle_gamma   90.00
#
_symmetry.space_group_name_H-M   'P 1'
#
loop_
_entity.id
_entity.type
_entity.pdbx_description
1 polymer ?
#
loop_
_entity_poly.entity_id
_entity_poly.type
_entity_poly.pdbx_seq_one_letter_code
_entity_poly.pdbx_strand_id
1 'polypeptide(L)'
;MEKCNSFVSGSQDKSLRIWKWNMDSNKYICTQILNGKMEQQFVTINKNEDQIVIGGENQVSFWKLTNLQWSNFQILNFGNYYILGLNLSPSQQKLVTCLNNNKIIIIQQQIKNTQTIWEVQSEIYVTNYGYSLFFRNDDLIAFQPIDKSQIIIFQLDCNGIFQFKTKINFNEDDRFCQIEFPFFYNENKNIFVVKVRYSVYFVVIQDNLQLQLYQKTSFSNYNILGVMSKNGQQFISWDYGNKLLQIRQFQSYCFQPEKI
;
A
#
# COMPACT_ATOMS: atom_id res chain seq x y z
N MET A 1 15.16 14.43 -2.98
CA MET A 1 13.75 14.16 -3.30
C MET A 1 13.54 14.64 -4.72
N GLU A 2 13.04 13.78 -5.61
CA GLU A 2 12.42 14.31 -6.83
C GLU A 2 11.37 15.33 -6.36
N LYS A 3 11.41 16.57 -6.88
CA LYS A 3 10.40 17.56 -6.54
C LYS A 3 9.08 17.06 -7.10
N CYS A 4 8.26 16.48 -6.22
CA CYS A 4 6.90 16.14 -6.57
C CYS A 4 6.13 17.45 -6.68
N ASN A 5 5.84 17.88 -7.91
CA ASN A 5 5.13 19.14 -8.14
C ASN A 5 3.61 18.96 -8.00
N SER A 6 3.15 17.76 -7.65
CA SER A 6 1.75 17.47 -7.43
C SER A 6 1.53 16.48 -6.29
N PHE A 7 0.35 16.48 -5.69
CA PHE A 7 -0.08 15.42 -4.78
C PHE A 7 -1.60 15.28 -4.81
N VAL A 8 -2.08 14.14 -4.31
CA VAL A 8 -3.50 13.85 -4.16
C VAL A 8 -3.84 13.82 -2.68
N SER A 9 -4.95 14.45 -2.30
CA SER A 9 -5.51 14.36 -0.95
C SER A 9 -6.94 13.85 -1.00
N GLY A 10 -7.31 12.96 -0.08
CA GLY A 10 -8.70 12.59 0.18
C GLY A 10 -9.30 13.36 1.35
N SER A 11 -10.63 13.49 1.34
CA SER A 11 -11.40 14.20 2.36
C SER A 11 -12.67 13.43 2.71
N GLN A 12 -13.18 13.65 3.93
CA GLN A 12 -14.46 13.10 4.38
C GLN A 12 -15.66 13.67 3.60
N ASP A 13 -15.46 14.74 2.83
CA ASP A 13 -16.46 15.26 1.87
C ASP A 13 -16.64 14.35 0.63
N LYS A 14 -16.02 13.16 0.65
CA LYS A 14 -16.01 12.14 -0.42
C LYS A 14 -15.25 12.60 -1.68
N SER A 15 -14.57 13.74 -1.67
CA SER A 15 -13.76 14.19 -2.79
C SER A 15 -12.29 13.79 -2.68
N LEU A 16 -11.67 13.54 -3.82
CA LEU A 16 -10.22 13.65 -3.95
C LEU A 16 -9.88 14.98 -4.61
N ARG A 17 -8.81 15.60 -4.14
CA ARG A 17 -8.30 16.86 -4.68
C ARG A 17 -6.91 16.64 -5.24
N ILE A 18 -6.69 17.16 -6.44
CA ILE A 18 -5.41 17.17 -7.11
C ILE A 18 -4.78 18.54 -6.87
N TRP A 19 -3.62 18.54 -6.25
CA TRP A 19 -2.87 19.75 -5.92
C TRP A 19 -1.65 19.83 -6.80
N LYS A 20 -1.35 21.04 -7.29
CA LYS A 20 -0.14 21.31 -8.07
C LYS A 20 0.59 22.52 -7.50
N TRP A 21 1.91 22.43 -7.42
CA TRP A 21 2.75 23.56 -7.06
C TRP A 21 2.68 24.63 -8.15
N ASN A 22 2.24 25.83 -7.77
CA ASN A 22 2.22 26.99 -8.64
C ASN A 22 3.44 27.88 -8.32
N MET A 23 4.30 28.06 -9.33
CA MET A 23 5.56 28.81 -9.17
C MET A 23 5.33 30.29 -8.89
N ASP A 24 4.33 30.91 -9.53
CA ASP A 24 4.06 32.34 -9.41
C ASP A 24 3.59 32.73 -8.00
N SER A 25 2.75 31.89 -7.39
CA SER A 25 2.20 32.10 -6.05
C SER A 25 3.01 31.43 -4.94
N ASN A 26 4.00 30.61 -5.28
CA ASN A 26 4.79 29.80 -4.35
C ASN A 26 3.91 28.96 -3.40
N LYS A 27 2.80 28.42 -3.91
CA LYS A 27 1.78 27.69 -3.15
C LYS A 27 1.24 26.51 -3.96
N TYR A 28 0.70 25.52 -3.26
CA TYR A 28 -0.12 24.49 -3.89
C TYR A 28 -1.51 25.04 -4.19
N ILE A 29 -1.98 24.82 -5.42
CA ILE A 29 -3.34 25.14 -5.86
C ILE A 29 -4.08 23.84 -6.19
N CYS A 30 -5.36 23.79 -5.87
CA CYS A 30 -6.23 22.68 -6.26
C CYS A 30 -6.56 22.83 -7.75
N THR A 31 -6.02 21.97 -8.60
CA THR A 31 -6.24 22.01 -10.05
C THR A 31 -7.48 21.25 -10.48
N GLN A 32 -7.87 20.23 -9.71
CA GLN A 32 -9.04 19.42 -10.02
C GLN A 32 -9.61 18.78 -8.75
N ILE A 33 -10.94 18.62 -8.73
CA ILE A 33 -11.67 17.85 -7.73
C ILE A 33 -12.25 16.62 -8.42
N LEU A 34 -11.85 15.43 -7.99
CA LEU A 34 -12.42 14.17 -8.43
C LEU A 34 -13.54 13.80 -7.45
N ASN A 35 -14.79 14.01 -7.87
CA ASN A 35 -15.94 13.68 -7.05
C ASN A 35 -16.21 12.17 -7.13
N GLY A 36 -15.90 11.45 -6.06
CA GLY A 36 -16.31 10.06 -5.85
C GLY A 36 -17.41 10.00 -4.80
N LYS A 37 -18.43 9.15 -4.95
CA LYS A 37 -19.43 8.95 -3.90
C LYS A 37 -18.95 7.91 -2.88
N MET A 38 -17.78 8.10 -2.25
CA MET A 38 -17.16 7.02 -1.45
C MET A 38 -16.59 7.57 -0.14
N GLU A 39 -17.01 6.98 0.98
CA GLU A 39 -16.64 7.42 2.35
C GLU A 39 -15.20 7.07 2.73
N GLN A 40 -14.72 5.91 2.28
CA GLN A 40 -13.36 5.46 2.50
C GLN A 40 -12.70 5.27 1.13
N GLN A 41 -11.51 5.85 0.95
CA GLN A 41 -10.82 5.85 -0.33
C GLN A 41 -9.37 5.43 -0.15
N PHE A 42 -9.00 4.34 -0.81
CA PHE A 42 -7.62 3.92 -1.01
C PHE A 42 -7.17 4.49 -2.35
N VAL A 43 -6.04 5.18 -2.36
CA VAL A 43 -5.54 5.85 -3.56
C VAL A 43 -4.11 5.42 -3.82
N THR A 44 -3.82 5.09 -5.07
CA THR A 44 -2.45 4.92 -5.55
C THR A 44 -2.30 5.63 -6.88
N ILE A 45 -1.11 6.17 -7.12
CA ILE A 45 -0.74 6.86 -8.35
C ILE A 45 0.39 6.07 -9.00
N ASN A 46 0.38 5.97 -10.32
CA ASN A 46 1.43 5.27 -11.01
C ASN A 46 2.73 6.08 -11.06
N LYS A 47 3.85 5.43 -11.40
CA LYS A 47 5.18 6.06 -11.46
C LYS A 47 5.27 7.25 -12.42
N ASN A 48 4.48 7.26 -13.49
CA ASN A 48 4.46 8.35 -14.48
C ASN A 48 3.55 9.52 -14.05
N GLU A 49 2.85 9.40 -12.92
CA GLU A 49 1.89 10.38 -12.41
C GLU A 49 0.76 10.73 -13.41
N ASP A 50 0.46 9.82 -14.34
CA ASP A 50 -0.57 9.98 -15.37
C ASP A 50 -1.77 9.04 -15.20
N GLN A 51 -1.72 8.17 -14.18
CA GLN A 51 -2.82 7.29 -13.81
C GLN A 51 -3.04 7.29 -12.29
N ILE A 52 -4.29 7.45 -11.88
CA ILE A 52 -4.74 7.32 -10.49
C ILE A 52 -5.69 6.13 -10.41
N VAL A 53 -5.49 5.29 -9.39
CA VAL A 53 -6.40 4.18 -9.08
C VAL A 53 -6.99 4.42 -7.69
N ILE A 54 -8.31 4.34 -7.63
CA ILE A 54 -9.09 4.63 -6.42
C ILE A 54 -9.91 3.40 -6.09
N GLY A 55 -9.60 2.75 -4.96
CA GLY A 55 -10.51 1.81 -4.34
C GLY A 55 -11.45 2.58 -3.42
N GLY A 56 -12.75 2.51 -3.65
CA GLY A 56 -13.73 2.99 -2.67
C GLY A 56 -14.64 1.89 -2.20
N GLU A 57 -15.92 2.16 -1.91
CA GLU A 57 -16.77 1.21 -1.19
C GLU A 57 -16.77 -0.17 -1.86
N ASN A 58 -17.32 -0.34 -3.04
CA ASN A 58 -17.42 -1.65 -3.71
C ASN A 58 -16.79 -1.70 -5.11
N GLN A 59 -15.97 -0.71 -5.43
CA GLN A 59 -15.43 -0.57 -6.77
C GLN A 59 -14.01 -0.03 -6.78
N VAL A 60 -13.26 -0.39 -7.82
CA VAL A 60 -11.99 0.21 -8.16
C VAL A 60 -12.18 1.05 -9.42
N SER A 61 -11.91 2.35 -9.32
CA SER A 61 -12.01 3.33 -10.40
C SER A 61 -10.62 3.69 -10.91
N PHE A 62 -10.46 3.67 -12.24
CA PHE A 62 -9.21 4.02 -12.91
C PHE A 62 -9.37 5.36 -13.63
N TRP A 63 -8.46 6.28 -13.32
CA TRP A 63 -8.43 7.63 -13.84
C TRP A 63 -7.15 7.86 -14.61
N LYS A 64 -7.23 8.60 -15.71
CA LYS A 64 -6.09 8.91 -16.57
C LYS A 64 -6.00 10.41 -16.78
N LEU A 65 -4.78 10.95 -16.77
CA LEU A 65 -4.49 12.32 -17.11
C LEU A 65 -4.35 12.44 -18.62
N THR A 66 -5.25 13.18 -19.27
CA THR A 66 -5.19 13.48 -20.71
C THR A 66 -5.42 14.97 -20.91
N ASN A 67 -4.54 15.65 -21.65
CA ASN A 67 -4.63 17.09 -21.88
C ASN A 67 -4.81 17.91 -20.59
N LEU A 68 -4.04 17.57 -19.55
CA LEU A 68 -4.07 18.20 -18.22
C LEU A 68 -5.38 18.02 -17.43
N GLN A 69 -6.26 17.13 -17.88
CA GLN A 69 -7.50 16.81 -17.19
C GLN A 69 -7.54 15.33 -16.81
N TRP A 70 -7.87 15.05 -15.55
CA TRP A 70 -8.15 13.70 -15.10
C TRP A 70 -9.56 13.30 -15.50
N SER A 71 -9.69 12.14 -16.14
CA SER A 71 -10.99 11.53 -16.44
C SER A 71 -11.02 10.08 -15.98
N ASN A 72 -12.16 9.64 -15.47
CA ASN A 72 -12.40 8.23 -15.20
C ASN A 72 -12.59 7.51 -16.55
N PHE A 73 -11.79 6.48 -16.80
CA PHE A 73 -11.90 5.70 -18.05
C PHE A 73 -12.38 4.27 -17.81
N GLN A 74 -12.37 3.80 -16.57
CA GLN A 74 -12.83 2.46 -16.22
C GLN A 74 -13.25 2.36 -14.75
N ILE A 75 -14.22 1.48 -14.50
CA ILE A 75 -14.65 1.06 -13.16
C ILE A 75 -14.76 -0.47 -13.16
N LEU A 76 -14.20 -1.11 -12.13
CA LEU A 76 -14.42 -2.51 -11.80
C LEU A 76 -15.27 -2.60 -10.53
N ASN A 77 -16.40 -3.30 -10.59
CA ASN A 77 -17.34 -3.43 -9.49
C ASN A 77 -17.24 -4.82 -8.86
N PHE A 78 -17.18 -4.87 -7.53
CA PHE A 78 -17.04 -6.08 -6.71
C PHE A 78 -18.29 -6.38 -5.88
N GLY A 79 -19.46 -5.89 -6.31
CA GLY A 79 -20.75 -6.19 -5.70
C GLY A 79 -20.98 -5.46 -4.37
N ASN A 80 -21.13 -6.21 -3.28
CA ASN A 80 -21.43 -5.65 -1.94
C ASN A 80 -20.22 -5.74 -1.00
N TYR A 81 -19.01 -5.89 -1.55
CA TYR A 81 -17.81 -6.12 -0.75
C TYR A 81 -16.95 -4.88 -0.69
N TYR A 82 -16.53 -4.53 0.54
CA TYR A 82 -15.72 -3.34 0.77
C TYR A 82 -14.28 -3.54 0.30
N ILE A 83 -13.73 -2.60 -0.46
CA ILE A 83 -12.28 -2.54 -0.73
C ILE A 83 -11.58 -2.07 0.54
N LEU A 84 -10.56 -2.82 0.97
CA LEU A 84 -9.87 -2.60 2.24
C LEU A 84 -8.39 -2.26 2.09
N GLY A 85 -7.85 -2.32 0.88
CA GLY A 85 -6.46 -2.06 0.57
C GLY A 85 -6.22 -2.12 -0.93
N LEU A 86 -5.22 -1.38 -1.40
CA LEU A 86 -4.95 -1.20 -2.82
C LEU A 86 -3.45 -0.98 -3.04
N ASN A 87 -2.84 -1.70 -3.97
CA ASN A 87 -1.44 -1.49 -4.30
C ASN A 87 -1.11 -1.81 -5.77
N LEU A 88 -0.34 -0.94 -6.43
CA LEU A 88 0.22 -1.19 -7.75
C LEU A 88 1.54 -1.97 -7.63
N SER A 89 1.72 -2.94 -8.52
CA SER A 89 2.98 -3.65 -8.67
C SER A 89 4.13 -2.75 -9.13
N PRO A 90 5.40 -3.12 -8.90
CA PRO A 90 6.53 -2.32 -9.39
C PRO A 90 6.55 -2.10 -10.90
N SER A 91 6.10 -3.05 -11.73
CA SER A 91 5.97 -2.82 -13.18
C SER A 91 4.83 -1.89 -13.57
N GLN A 92 3.91 -1.62 -12.63
CA GLN A 92 2.67 -0.85 -12.85
C GLN A 92 1.66 -1.55 -13.76
N GLN A 93 1.85 -2.83 -14.06
CA GLN A 93 0.94 -3.60 -14.92
C GLN A 93 -0.07 -4.44 -14.12
N LYS A 94 0.24 -4.75 -12.85
CA LYS A 94 -0.67 -5.39 -11.91
C LYS A 94 -1.11 -4.43 -10.82
N LEU A 95 -2.32 -4.65 -10.34
CA LEU A 95 -2.92 -4.05 -9.16
C LEU A 95 -3.43 -5.18 -8.28
N VAL A 96 -3.24 -5.06 -6.99
CA VAL A 96 -3.80 -5.96 -6.00
C VAL A 96 -4.74 -5.17 -5.09
N THR A 97 -5.87 -5.79 -4.74
CA THR A 97 -6.83 -5.26 -3.77
C THR A 97 -7.31 -6.36 -2.85
N CYS A 98 -7.72 -6.02 -1.63
CA CYS A 98 -8.36 -6.95 -0.70
C CYS A 98 -9.77 -6.49 -0.39
N LEU A 99 -10.65 -7.48 -0.20
CA LEU A 99 -12.06 -7.31 0.06
C LEU A 99 -12.42 -7.81 1.45
N ASN A 100 -13.47 -7.25 2.06
CA ASN A 100 -13.98 -7.70 3.35
C ASN A 100 -14.65 -9.11 3.33
N ASN A 101 -14.72 -9.76 2.18
CA ASN A 101 -15.21 -11.14 2.02
C ASN A 101 -14.08 -12.19 1.98
N ASN A 102 -12.92 -11.86 2.55
CA ASN A 102 -11.75 -12.71 2.61
C ASN A 102 -11.17 -13.09 1.22
N LYS A 103 -11.28 -12.19 0.25
CA LYS A 103 -10.61 -12.31 -1.05
C LYS A 103 -9.52 -11.27 -1.23
N ILE A 104 -8.44 -11.68 -1.87
CA ILE A 104 -7.47 -10.79 -2.51
C ILE A 104 -7.69 -10.93 -4.02
N ILE A 105 -7.85 -9.82 -4.73
CA ILE A 105 -8.09 -9.79 -6.16
C ILE A 105 -6.84 -9.27 -6.86
N ILE A 106 -6.39 -10.00 -7.87
CA ILE A 106 -5.30 -9.58 -8.76
C ILE A 106 -5.93 -9.05 -10.04
N ILE A 107 -5.63 -7.79 -10.35
CA ILE A 107 -6.13 -7.07 -11.52
C ILE A 107 -4.93 -6.74 -12.40
N GLN A 108 -5.01 -7.04 -13.69
CA GLN A 108 -3.92 -6.91 -14.64
C GLN A 108 -4.33 -5.99 -15.79
N GLN A 109 -3.42 -5.12 -16.18
CA GLN A 109 -3.55 -4.28 -17.35
C GLN A 109 -3.43 -5.13 -18.63
N GLN A 110 -4.37 -4.94 -19.55
CA GLN A 110 -4.45 -5.59 -20.85
C GLN A 110 -4.58 -4.54 -21.96
N ILE A 111 -4.13 -4.86 -23.17
CA ILE A 111 -4.36 -4.04 -24.36
C ILE A 111 -5.45 -4.71 -25.19
N LYS A 112 -6.61 -4.07 -25.32
CA LYS A 112 -7.70 -4.51 -26.21
C LYS A 112 -8.06 -3.39 -27.17
N ASN A 113 -8.04 -3.69 -28.47
CA ASN A 113 -8.38 -2.71 -29.52
C ASN A 113 -7.64 -1.38 -29.35
N THR A 114 -6.31 -1.44 -29.16
CA THR A 114 -5.40 -0.29 -28.89
C THR A 114 -5.66 0.50 -27.61
N GLN A 115 -6.62 0.09 -26.78
CA GLN A 115 -6.92 0.70 -25.50
C GLN A 115 -6.38 -0.14 -24.34
N THR A 116 -5.79 0.56 -23.38
CA THR A 116 -5.45 -0.01 -22.08
C THR A 116 -6.72 -0.21 -21.26
N ILE A 117 -6.95 -1.43 -20.79
CA ILE A 117 -7.99 -1.76 -19.83
C ILE A 117 -7.42 -2.57 -18.67
N TRP A 118 -8.13 -2.62 -17.55
CA TRP A 118 -7.81 -3.41 -16.37
C TRP A 118 -8.80 -4.54 -16.21
N GLU A 119 -8.34 -5.77 -16.03
CA GLU A 119 -9.21 -6.93 -15.88
C GLU A 119 -8.81 -7.76 -14.67
N VAL A 120 -9.81 -8.36 -14.01
CA VAL A 120 -9.56 -9.32 -12.94
C VAL A 120 -8.89 -10.55 -13.54
N GLN A 121 -7.65 -10.82 -13.10
CA GLN A 121 -6.86 -11.97 -13.55
C GLN A 121 -7.07 -13.20 -12.65
N SER A 122 -7.06 -13.00 -11.33
CA SER A 122 -7.20 -14.11 -10.37
C SER A 122 -7.70 -13.64 -9.01
N GLU A 123 -8.15 -14.60 -8.20
CA GLU A 123 -8.57 -14.40 -6.82
C GLU A 123 -7.78 -15.33 -5.89
N ILE A 124 -7.40 -14.84 -4.72
CA ILE A 124 -6.81 -15.63 -3.63
C ILE A 124 -7.78 -15.61 -2.46
N TYR A 125 -8.15 -16.79 -1.98
CA TYR A 125 -9.00 -16.95 -0.80
C TYR A 125 -8.12 -17.00 0.45
N VAL A 126 -8.43 -16.13 1.42
CA VAL A 126 -7.73 -16.07 2.70
C VAL A 126 -8.69 -16.42 3.83
N THR A 127 -8.16 -16.79 5.01
CA THR A 127 -9.00 -17.11 6.17
C THR A 127 -9.63 -15.87 6.79
N ASN A 128 -8.89 -14.76 6.76
CA ASN A 128 -9.31 -13.47 7.28
C ASN A 128 -8.97 -12.41 6.23
N TYR A 129 -9.90 -11.50 5.96
CA TYR A 129 -9.61 -10.28 5.22
C TYR A 129 -8.53 -9.45 5.92
N GLY A 130 -8.01 -8.44 5.27
CA GLY A 130 -6.98 -7.57 5.83
C GLY A 130 -7.07 -6.19 5.22
N TYR A 131 -6.23 -5.28 5.69
CA TYR A 131 -6.15 -3.91 5.19
C TYR A 131 -4.82 -3.59 4.52
N SER A 132 -3.80 -4.40 4.80
CA SER A 132 -2.44 -4.14 4.36
C SER A 132 -2.02 -5.21 3.39
N LEU A 133 -1.69 -4.77 2.18
CA LEU A 133 -1.17 -5.62 1.13
C LEU A 133 -0.22 -4.82 0.24
N PHE A 134 0.75 -5.52 -0.34
CA PHE A 134 1.80 -4.87 -1.10
C PHE A 134 2.50 -5.85 -2.04
N PHE A 135 2.79 -5.41 -3.26
CA PHE A 135 3.66 -6.13 -4.19
C PHE A 135 5.13 -5.84 -3.92
N ARG A 136 5.90 -6.83 -3.45
CA ARG A 136 7.38 -6.72 -3.41
C ARG A 136 7.95 -6.58 -4.82
N ASN A 137 7.43 -7.41 -5.71
CA ASN A 137 7.65 -7.41 -7.15
C ASN A 137 6.36 -7.96 -7.80
N ASP A 138 6.37 -8.14 -9.11
CA ASP A 138 5.19 -8.59 -9.84
C ASP A 138 4.72 -10.01 -9.48
N ASP A 139 5.55 -10.76 -8.76
CA ASP A 139 5.37 -12.18 -8.47
C ASP A 139 5.28 -12.47 -6.97
N LEU A 140 5.37 -11.45 -6.11
CA LEU A 140 5.36 -11.60 -4.65
C LEU A 140 4.45 -10.57 -3.99
N ILE A 141 3.46 -11.07 -3.26
CA ILE A 141 2.52 -10.25 -2.49
C ILE A 141 2.75 -10.52 -1.00
N ALA A 142 2.96 -9.45 -0.23
CA ALA A 142 2.84 -9.48 1.20
C ALA A 142 1.43 -9.07 1.61
N PHE A 143 0.84 -9.79 2.55
CA PHE A 143 -0.51 -9.55 3.05
C PHE A 143 -0.53 -9.65 4.58
N GLN A 144 -1.16 -8.67 5.22
CA GLN A 144 -1.41 -8.68 6.65
C GLN A 144 -2.91 -8.87 6.91
N PRO A 145 -3.32 -10.06 7.40
CA PRO A 145 -4.71 -10.27 7.80
C PRO A 145 -5.09 -9.37 8.98
N ILE A 146 -6.36 -9.01 9.05
CA ILE A 146 -6.94 -8.33 10.21
C ILE A 146 -6.81 -9.20 11.45
N ASP A 147 -6.59 -8.58 12.61
CA ASP A 147 -6.52 -9.23 13.92
C ASP A 147 -5.48 -10.34 14.02
N LYS A 148 -4.51 -10.39 13.10
CA LYS A 148 -3.43 -11.36 13.13
C LYS A 148 -2.10 -10.65 13.21
N SER A 149 -1.29 -11.09 14.16
CA SER A 149 0.08 -10.63 14.33
C SER A 149 1.02 -11.38 13.39
N GLN A 150 0.71 -11.39 12.09
CA GLN A 150 1.51 -12.08 11.08
C GLN A 150 1.49 -11.36 9.72
N ILE A 151 2.54 -11.56 8.92
CA ILE A 151 2.52 -11.30 7.48
C ILE A 151 2.53 -12.64 6.76
N ILE A 152 1.70 -12.77 5.73
CA ILE A 152 1.64 -13.88 4.80
C ILE A 152 2.26 -13.45 3.48
N ILE A 153 3.10 -14.30 2.89
CA ILE A 153 3.68 -14.10 1.56
C ILE A 153 3.02 -15.05 0.59
N PHE A 154 2.49 -14.51 -0.50
CA PHE A 154 2.04 -15.25 -1.67
C PHE A 154 3.06 -15.07 -2.80
N GLN A 155 3.33 -16.15 -3.53
CA GLN A 155 4.23 -16.16 -4.68
C GLN A 155 3.53 -16.70 -5.92
N LEU A 156 3.72 -16.04 -7.06
CA LEU A 156 3.24 -16.51 -8.36
C LEU A 156 4.01 -17.78 -8.75
N ASP A 157 3.27 -18.85 -9.02
CA ASP A 157 3.84 -20.10 -9.52
C ASP A 157 4.02 -20.10 -11.04
N CYS A 158 4.55 -21.21 -11.58
CA CYS A 158 4.74 -21.37 -13.02
C CYS A 158 3.44 -21.43 -13.84
N ASN A 159 2.29 -21.63 -13.19
CA ASN A 159 0.98 -21.61 -13.83
C ASN A 159 0.36 -20.19 -13.82
N GLY A 160 1.06 -19.20 -13.27
CA GLY A 160 0.53 -17.85 -13.13
C GLY A 160 -0.50 -17.72 -12.02
N ILE A 161 -0.46 -18.60 -11.01
CA ILE A 161 -1.35 -18.57 -9.84
C ILE A 161 -0.55 -18.19 -8.60
N PHE A 162 -1.05 -17.23 -7.81
CA PHE A 162 -0.45 -16.89 -6.54
C PHE A 162 -0.76 -17.96 -5.48
N GLN A 163 0.28 -18.54 -4.90
CA GLN A 163 0.20 -19.58 -3.89
C GLN A 163 0.81 -19.11 -2.57
N PHE A 164 0.32 -19.63 -1.45
CA PHE A 164 0.96 -19.43 -0.15
C PHE A 164 2.41 -19.91 -0.20
N LYS A 165 3.35 -19.06 0.22
CA LYS A 165 4.78 -19.39 0.25
C LYS A 165 5.32 -19.53 1.66
N THR A 166 5.10 -18.51 2.49
CA THR A 166 5.62 -18.45 3.86
C THR A 166 4.86 -17.41 4.69
N LYS A 167 5.16 -17.35 5.98
CA LYS A 167 4.67 -16.32 6.89
C LYS A 167 5.67 -16.02 8.00
N ILE A 168 5.56 -14.84 8.60
CA ILE A 168 6.24 -14.47 9.85
C ILE A 168 5.19 -14.11 10.90
N ASN A 169 5.35 -14.61 12.12
CA ASN A 169 4.54 -14.23 13.27
C ASN A 169 5.33 -13.27 14.16
N PHE A 170 4.67 -12.26 14.72
CA PHE A 170 5.28 -11.24 15.58
C PHE A 170 5.09 -11.50 17.08
N ASN A 171 4.48 -12.62 17.46
CA ASN A 171 4.22 -13.02 18.85
C ASN A 171 3.51 -11.93 19.68
N GLU A 172 2.59 -11.20 19.06
CA GLU A 172 1.71 -10.22 19.69
C GLU A 172 0.30 -10.80 19.78
N ASP A 173 -0.49 -10.48 20.81
CA ASP A 173 -1.87 -11.02 20.86
C ASP A 173 -2.68 -10.58 19.64
N ASP A 174 -3.56 -11.46 19.17
CA ASP A 174 -4.51 -11.20 18.10
C ASP A 174 -5.58 -10.21 18.57
N ARG A 175 -5.39 -8.92 18.27
CA ARG A 175 -6.37 -7.85 18.52
C ARG A 175 -6.38 -6.84 17.38
N PHE A 176 -7.50 -6.12 17.26
CA PHE A 176 -7.75 -5.14 16.22
C PHE A 176 -6.62 -4.12 16.02
N CYS A 177 -6.17 -4.03 14.77
CA CYS A 177 -5.20 -3.06 14.28
C CYS A 177 -5.86 -2.21 13.20
N GLN A 178 -5.89 -0.89 13.42
CA GLN A 178 -6.49 0.04 12.46
C GLN A 178 -5.70 0.18 11.15
N ILE A 179 -6.48 0.59 10.14
CA ILE A 179 -6.27 0.56 8.67
C ILE A 179 -5.20 1.55 8.18
N GLU A 180 -4.83 2.55 8.98
CA GLU A 180 -4.24 3.77 8.44
C GLU A 180 -2.71 3.72 8.23
N PHE A 181 -2.04 2.62 8.54
CA PHE A 181 -0.60 2.52 8.34
C PHE A 181 -0.28 1.87 7.00
N PRO A 182 0.41 2.58 6.07
CA PRO A 182 0.72 2.00 4.77
C PRO A 182 1.76 0.88 4.92
N PHE A 183 1.62 -0.17 4.12
CA PHE A 183 2.67 -1.18 4.01
C PHE A 183 3.78 -0.64 3.11
N PHE A 184 5.03 -0.65 3.59
CA PHE A 184 6.17 -0.20 2.81
C PHE A 184 7.13 -1.34 2.51
N TYR A 185 7.74 -1.29 1.33
CA TYR A 185 8.94 -2.04 1.02
C TYR A 185 9.99 -1.09 0.47
N ASN A 186 11.21 -1.22 0.98
CA ASN A 186 12.35 -0.52 0.46
C ASN A 186 13.27 -1.48 -0.28
N GLU A 187 13.28 -1.39 -1.61
CA GLU A 187 14.12 -2.24 -2.48
C GLU A 187 15.61 -2.14 -2.14
N ASN A 188 16.11 -0.92 -1.87
CA ASN A 188 17.53 -0.67 -1.60
C ASN A 188 18.03 -1.33 -0.31
N LYS A 189 17.13 -1.57 0.65
CA LYS A 189 17.43 -2.19 1.93
C LYS A 189 16.85 -3.59 2.08
N ASN A 190 15.99 -4.00 1.15
CA ASN A 190 15.21 -5.23 1.20
C ASN A 190 14.43 -5.37 2.53
N ILE A 191 13.86 -4.25 3.01
CA ILE A 191 13.13 -4.14 4.28
C ILE A 191 11.66 -3.85 4.00
N PHE A 192 10.79 -4.64 4.62
CA PHE A 192 9.40 -4.29 4.85
C PHE A 192 9.23 -3.46 6.12
N VAL A 193 8.32 -2.50 6.07
CA VAL A 193 7.81 -1.84 7.28
C VAL A 193 6.33 -2.07 7.37
N VAL A 194 5.97 -2.74 8.45
CA VAL A 194 4.60 -3.14 8.76
C VAL A 194 4.25 -2.67 10.15
N LYS A 195 3.01 -2.22 10.34
CA LYS A 195 2.48 -1.97 11.67
C LYS A 195 1.68 -3.17 12.13
N VAL A 196 2.00 -3.65 13.32
CA VAL A 196 1.21 -4.65 14.03
C VAL A 196 0.87 -4.05 15.39
N ARG A 197 -0.41 -3.68 15.55
CA ARG A 197 -0.96 -3.09 16.77
C ARG A 197 -0.26 -1.78 17.15
N TYR A 198 0.38 -1.73 18.30
CA TYR A 198 1.10 -0.58 18.85
C TYR A 198 2.55 -0.50 18.38
N SER A 199 2.98 -1.37 17.46
CA SER A 199 4.37 -1.50 17.07
C SER A 199 4.53 -1.41 15.56
N VAL A 200 5.63 -0.78 15.15
CA VAL A 200 6.12 -0.80 13.77
C VAL A 200 7.31 -1.75 13.72
N TYR A 201 7.23 -2.73 12.83
CA TYR A 201 8.22 -3.76 12.62
C TYR A 201 8.96 -3.52 11.31
N PHE A 202 10.28 -3.67 11.37
CA PHE A 202 11.18 -3.63 10.23
C PHE A 202 11.61 -5.08 9.97
N VAL A 203 11.21 -5.64 8.84
CA VAL A 203 11.43 -7.05 8.51
C VAL A 203 12.30 -7.12 7.26
N VAL A 204 13.46 -7.74 7.36
CA VAL A 204 14.33 -8.02 6.22
C VAL A 204 13.87 -9.30 5.54
N ILE A 205 13.84 -9.30 4.21
CA ILE A 205 13.57 -10.49 3.41
C ILE A 205 14.92 -11.00 2.90
N GLN A 206 15.28 -12.24 3.17
CA GLN A 206 16.48 -12.85 2.62
C GLN A 206 16.20 -13.41 1.20
N ASP A 207 17.25 -13.80 0.47
CA ASP A 207 17.12 -14.25 -0.93
C ASP A 207 16.21 -15.47 -1.10
N ASN A 208 16.14 -16.33 -0.09
CA ASN A 208 15.26 -17.51 -0.03
C ASN A 208 13.84 -17.19 0.48
N LEU A 209 13.46 -15.91 0.54
CA LEU A 209 12.20 -15.42 1.12
C LEU A 209 12.04 -15.68 2.62
N GLN A 210 13.12 -16.03 3.33
CA GLN A 210 13.07 -16.04 4.79
C GLN A 210 12.90 -14.61 5.31
N LEU A 211 11.95 -14.46 6.22
CA LEU A 211 11.63 -13.19 6.84
C LEU A 211 12.32 -13.13 8.19
N GLN A 212 13.15 -12.10 8.39
CA GLN A 212 13.86 -11.87 9.63
C GLN A 212 13.43 -10.54 10.24
N LEU A 213 13.02 -10.57 11.51
CA LEU A 213 12.77 -9.34 12.26
C LEU A 213 14.11 -8.61 12.48
N TYR A 214 14.23 -7.41 11.94
CA TYR A 214 15.41 -6.56 12.08
C TYR A 214 15.27 -5.59 13.26
N GLN A 215 14.12 -4.93 13.36
CA GLN A 215 13.87 -3.97 14.44
C GLN A 215 12.37 -3.86 14.75
N LYS A 216 12.07 -3.55 16.00
CA LYS A 216 10.73 -3.20 16.48
C LYS A 216 10.77 -1.82 17.12
N THR A 217 9.77 -0.99 16.82
CA THR A 217 9.52 0.28 17.52
C THR A 217 8.13 0.23 18.12
N SER A 218 8.04 0.30 19.44
CA SER A 218 6.76 0.34 20.17
C SER A 218 6.30 1.79 20.37
N PHE A 219 5.00 1.99 20.33
CA PHE A 219 4.31 3.26 20.56
C PHE A 219 3.28 3.10 21.68
N SER A 220 2.83 4.21 22.26
CA SER A 220 1.81 4.20 23.33
C SER A 220 0.38 4.05 22.80
N ASN A 221 0.17 4.24 21.50
CA ASN A 221 -1.14 4.21 20.85
C ASN A 221 -1.07 3.43 19.52
N TYR A 222 -2.19 2.84 19.10
CA TYR A 222 -2.33 2.15 17.81
C TYR A 222 -2.54 3.14 16.65
N ASN A 223 -2.90 4.39 16.92
CA ASN A 223 -2.98 5.45 15.92
C ASN A 223 -1.57 5.94 15.60
N ILE A 224 -0.94 5.24 14.65
CA ILE A 224 0.41 5.50 14.17
C ILE A 224 0.31 5.65 12.66
N LEU A 225 0.89 6.73 12.15
CA LEU A 225 1.17 6.88 10.73
C LEU A 225 2.68 6.85 10.55
N GLY A 226 3.13 6.42 9.39
CA GLY A 226 4.54 6.46 9.08
C GLY A 226 4.81 6.45 7.60
N VAL A 227 6.03 6.82 7.24
CA VAL A 227 6.54 6.76 5.88
C VAL A 227 8.05 6.56 5.91
N MET A 228 8.57 5.81 4.96
CA MET A 228 10.02 5.65 4.76
C MET A 228 10.49 6.48 3.58
N SER A 229 11.69 7.06 3.68
CA SER A 229 12.34 7.68 2.54
C SER A 229 12.65 6.66 1.43
N LYS A 230 12.65 7.10 0.17
CA LYS A 230 12.94 6.24 -1.01
C LYS A 230 14.27 5.46 -0.89
N ASN A 231 15.28 6.08 -0.29
CA ASN A 231 16.60 5.46 -0.05
C ASN A 231 16.68 4.61 1.24
N GLY A 232 15.59 4.53 2.02
CA GLY A 232 15.50 3.74 3.24
C GLY A 232 16.31 4.28 4.42
N GLN A 233 16.86 5.49 4.31
CA GLN A 233 17.72 6.08 5.34
C GLN A 233 16.95 6.74 6.47
N GLN A 234 15.68 7.10 6.24
CA GLN A 234 14.85 7.77 7.21
C GLN A 234 13.49 7.11 7.30
N PHE A 235 13.02 6.92 8.53
CA PHE A 235 11.64 6.57 8.81
C PHE A 235 11.02 7.68 9.64
N ILE A 236 9.93 8.24 9.13
CA ILE A 236 9.17 9.30 9.78
C ILE A 236 7.88 8.68 10.30
N SER A 237 7.55 8.91 11.56
CA SER A 237 6.29 8.47 12.16
C SER A 237 5.57 9.60 12.86
N TRP A 238 4.25 9.62 12.78
CA TRP A 238 3.38 10.44 13.60
C TRP A 238 2.70 9.55 14.65
N ASP A 239 2.99 9.83 15.92
CA ASP A 239 2.40 9.16 17.06
C ASP A 239 1.24 10.03 17.59
N TYR A 240 -0.01 9.61 17.35
CA TYR A 240 -1.17 10.35 17.82
C TYR A 240 -1.30 10.38 19.35
N GLY A 241 -0.82 9.34 20.05
CA GLY A 241 -0.88 9.27 21.50
C GLY A 241 -0.02 10.35 22.14
N ASN A 242 1.20 10.51 21.64
CA ASN A 242 2.14 11.50 22.14
C ASN A 242 2.05 12.85 21.41
N LYS A 243 1.34 12.92 20.28
CA LYS A 243 1.25 14.10 19.38
C LYS A 243 2.62 14.57 18.89
N LEU A 244 3.50 13.62 18.58
CA LEU A 244 4.87 13.91 18.16
C LEU A 244 5.16 13.33 16.77
N LEU A 245 5.84 14.15 15.97
CA LEU A 245 6.54 13.68 14.78
C LEU A 245 7.92 13.19 15.20
N GLN A 246 8.26 11.96 14.80
CA GLN A 246 9.55 11.36 15.09
C GLN A 246 10.25 11.01 13.78
N ILE A 247 11.53 11.36 13.68
CA ILE A 247 12.37 11.02 12.53
C ILE A 247 13.48 10.11 13.03
N ARG A 248 13.53 8.89 12.51
CA ARG A 248 14.56 7.90 12.81
C ARG A 248 15.48 7.76 11.62
N GLN A 249 16.78 7.69 11.89
CA GLN A 249 17.79 7.45 10.86
C GLN A 249 18.21 5.99 10.91
N PHE A 250 18.36 5.39 9.73
CA PHE A 250 18.91 4.05 9.60
C PHE A 250 20.39 4.09 9.99
N GLN A 251 20.79 3.20 10.91
CA GLN A 251 22.17 2.99 11.28
C GLN A 251 22.54 1.55 10.93
N SER A 252 23.52 1.38 10.05
CA SER A 252 24.11 0.08 9.78
C SER A 252 24.99 -0.31 10.96
N TYR A 253 24.45 -1.11 11.88
CA TYR A 253 25.29 -1.85 12.80
C TYR A 253 25.77 -3.12 12.09
N CYS A 254 27.04 -3.46 12.22
CA CYS A 254 27.53 -4.80 11.88
C CYS A 254 26.82 -5.79 12.83
N PHE A 255 25.66 -6.29 12.42
CA PHE A 255 24.87 -7.24 13.19
C PHE A 255 25.72 -8.50 13.45
N GLN A 256 26.01 -8.79 14.72
CA GLN A 256 26.28 -10.15 15.14
C GLN A 256 24.93 -10.78 15.48
N PRO A 257 24.49 -11.82 14.77
CA PRO A 257 23.17 -12.39 14.99
C PRO A 257 23.09 -12.99 16.41
N GLU A 258 22.23 -12.43 17.26
CA GLU A 258 21.78 -13.14 18.46
C GLU A 258 20.94 -14.34 18.02
N LYS A 259 21.38 -15.54 18.43
CA LYS A 259 20.62 -16.77 18.25
C LYS A 259 19.37 -16.69 19.13
N ILE A 260 18.21 -16.67 18.49
CA ILE A 260 16.90 -16.97 19.11
C ILE A 260 16.81 -18.48 19.30
#